data_AF-A0A1D8GS71-F1
#
_entry.id   AF-A0A1D8GS71-F1
#
_cell.length_a   1.000
_cell.length_b   1.000
_cell.length_c   1.000
_cell.angle_alpha   90.00
_cell.angle_beta   90.00
_cell.angle_gamma   90.00
#
_symmetry.space_group_name_H-M   'P 1'
#
loop_
_entity.id
_entity.type
_entity.pdbx_description
1 polymer ?
#
loop_
_entity_poly.entity_id
_entity_poly.type
_entity_poly.pdbx_seq_one_letter_code
_entity_poly.pdbx_strand_id
1 'polypeptide(L)'
;MSIAEAREAVQYGFDMGVKAFEEGNQVIATGELGMGNTTAASAIIAALLNKTAAEVVGRGSNISDERLKHKIDVVNRSLERANLKENESPDPLIVLSEVGALELGAMAGAMLSAGAMNKPVLLDGFLSYSAALLANSIKPGVVNYMIPTHKSKEKGSRIVLDALGLDPYIDINMCVG
;
A
#
# COMPACT_ATOMS: atom_id res chain seq x y z
N MET A 1 0.55 15.20 2.96
CA MET A 1 0.70 15.94 1.68
C MET A 1 -0.64 16.57 1.34
N SER A 2 -0.67 17.59 0.48
CA SER A 2 -1.93 18.10 -0.05
C SER A 2 -2.62 17.04 -0.92
N ILE A 3 -3.93 17.19 -1.12
CA ILE A 3 -4.68 16.31 -2.03
C ILE A 3 -4.18 16.41 -3.49
N ALA A 4 -3.64 17.58 -3.88
CA ALA A 4 -3.04 17.78 -5.19
C ALA A 4 -1.75 16.96 -5.35
N GLU A 5 -0.86 16.99 -4.37
CA GLU A 5 0.37 16.17 -4.35
C GLU A 5 0.04 14.67 -4.30
N ALA A 6 -1.01 14.25 -3.59
CA ALA A 6 -1.45 12.86 -3.58
C ALA A 6 -1.90 12.39 -4.98
N ARG A 7 -2.67 13.23 -5.69
CA ARG A 7 -3.06 12.97 -7.08
C ARG A 7 -1.86 12.94 -8.01
N GLU A 8 -0.93 13.87 -7.84
CA GLU A 8 0.29 13.94 -8.63
C GLU A 8 1.17 12.70 -8.43
N ALA A 9 1.32 12.22 -7.18
CA ALA A 9 2.07 10.99 -6.90
C ALA A 9 1.46 9.77 -7.62
N VAL A 10 0.13 9.62 -7.56
CA VAL A 10 -0.58 8.55 -8.28
C VAL A 10 -0.43 8.71 -9.79
N GLN A 11 -0.61 9.92 -10.32
CA GLN A 11 -0.47 10.19 -11.75
C GLN A 11 0.95 9.90 -12.23
N TYR A 12 1.97 10.31 -11.48
CA TYR A 12 3.36 10.05 -11.80
C TYR A 12 3.64 8.55 -11.92
N GLY A 13 3.17 7.76 -10.94
CA GLY A 13 3.29 6.31 -10.99
C GLY A 13 2.58 5.69 -12.20
N PHE A 14 1.40 6.20 -12.53
CA PHE A 14 0.62 5.76 -13.69
C PHE A 14 1.36 6.05 -15.00
N ASP A 15 1.84 7.27 -15.20
CA ASP A 15 2.54 7.71 -16.40
C ASP A 15 3.84 6.91 -16.60
N MET A 16 4.58 6.68 -15.52
CA MET A 16 5.81 5.87 -15.58
C MET A 16 5.52 4.41 -15.94
N GLY A 17 4.41 3.85 -15.44
CA GLY A 17 4.01 2.49 -15.79
C GLY A 17 3.52 2.37 -17.24
N VAL A 18 2.71 3.32 -17.73
CA VAL A 18 2.32 3.39 -19.16
C VAL A 18 3.55 3.47 -20.04
N LYS A 19 4.47 4.40 -19.73
CA LYS A 19 5.73 4.55 -20.46
C LYS A 19 6.53 3.25 -20.51
N ALA A 20 6.69 2.56 -19.38
CA ALA A 20 7.41 1.28 -19.33
C ALA A 20 6.76 0.24 -20.25
N PHE A 21 5.43 0.17 -20.30
CA PHE A 21 4.73 -0.76 -21.18
C PHE A 21 4.80 -0.38 -22.66
N GLU A 22 4.81 0.91 -23.00
CA GLU A 22 5.00 1.43 -24.36
C GLU A 22 6.43 1.19 -24.87
N GLU A 23 7.42 1.20 -23.98
CA GLU A 23 8.81 0.80 -24.27
C GLU A 23 8.97 -0.72 -24.51
N GLY A 24 7.88 -1.49 -24.48
CA GLY A 24 7.85 -2.90 -24.84
C GLY A 24 7.98 -3.86 -23.65
N ASN A 25 8.08 -3.36 -22.41
CA ASN A 25 8.05 -4.22 -21.23
C ASN A 25 6.70 -4.96 -21.14
N GLN A 26 6.74 -6.20 -20.69
CA GLN A 26 5.55 -7.06 -20.57
C GLN A 26 5.02 -7.15 -19.14
N VAL A 27 5.86 -6.82 -18.16
CA VAL A 27 5.55 -6.89 -16.74
C VAL A 27 6.24 -5.74 -16.01
N ILE A 28 5.59 -5.21 -14.98
CA ILE A 28 6.20 -4.29 -14.01
C ILE A 28 6.38 -5.05 -12.70
N ALA A 29 7.46 -4.80 -11.98
CA ALA A 29 7.62 -5.22 -10.59
C ALA A 29 7.70 -3.98 -9.70
N THR A 30 6.91 -3.92 -8.63
CA THR A 30 6.94 -2.80 -7.68
C THR A 30 7.86 -3.09 -6.52
N GLY A 31 8.51 -2.05 -6.02
CA GLY A 31 9.29 -2.07 -4.79
C GLY A 31 9.44 -0.64 -4.27
N GLU A 32 9.97 -0.51 -3.06
CA GLU A 32 10.12 0.78 -2.40
C GLU A 32 11.43 0.87 -1.62
N LEU A 33 11.75 2.09 -1.18
CA LEU A 33 12.76 2.33 -0.15
C LEU A 33 12.36 3.58 0.63
N GLY A 34 11.95 3.42 1.89
CA GLY A 34 11.59 4.55 2.75
C GLY A 34 11.75 4.26 4.24
N MET A 35 12.42 5.15 4.96
CA MET A 35 12.52 5.02 6.42
C MET A 35 11.20 5.42 7.09
N GLY A 36 10.62 4.49 7.85
CA GLY A 36 9.39 4.72 8.62
C GLY A 36 8.09 4.51 7.84
N ASN A 37 8.17 4.18 6.55
CA ASN A 37 7.01 4.04 5.67
C ASN A 37 6.06 2.88 6.01
N THR A 38 6.52 1.85 6.71
CA THR A 38 5.65 0.79 7.26
C THR A 38 4.60 1.37 8.22
N THR A 39 4.85 2.53 8.81
CA THR A 39 3.86 3.28 9.62
C THR A 39 2.76 3.86 8.73
N ALA A 40 3.12 4.49 7.61
CA ALA A 40 2.18 5.07 6.65
C ALA A 40 1.34 3.97 5.97
N ALA A 41 1.96 2.87 5.56
CA ALA A 41 1.26 1.70 5.03
C ALA A 41 0.27 1.11 6.04
N SER A 42 0.68 0.97 7.31
CA SER A 42 -0.24 0.52 8.37
C SER A 42 -1.43 1.46 8.54
N ALA A 43 -1.23 2.78 8.44
CA ALA A 43 -2.31 3.75 8.55
C ALA A 43 -3.28 3.69 7.35
N ILE A 44 -2.77 3.53 6.13
CA ILE A 44 -3.60 3.32 4.93
C ILE A 44 -4.46 2.07 5.08
N ILE A 45 -3.85 0.95 5.49
CA ILE A 45 -4.57 -0.33 5.67
C ILE A 45 -5.64 -0.20 6.75
N ALA A 46 -5.31 0.41 7.89
CA ALA A 46 -6.25 0.64 8.97
C ALA A 46 -7.46 1.48 8.50
N ALA A 47 -7.21 2.57 7.78
CA ALA A 47 -8.25 3.46 7.28
C ALA A 47 -9.16 2.78 6.23
N LEU A 48 -8.58 2.10 5.24
CA LEU A 48 -9.34 1.53 4.12
C LEU A 48 -10.07 0.23 4.46
N LEU A 49 -9.59 -0.54 5.46
CA LEU A 49 -10.21 -1.81 5.88
C LEU A 49 -10.93 -1.73 7.23
N ASN A 50 -11.07 -0.53 7.79
CA ASN A 50 -11.65 -0.28 9.11
C ASN A 50 -11.06 -1.21 10.19
N LYS A 51 -9.71 -1.24 10.26
CA LYS A 51 -8.96 -2.05 11.23
C LYS A 51 -8.31 -1.18 12.28
N THR A 52 -8.12 -1.75 13.47
CA THR A 52 -7.37 -1.07 14.53
C THR A 52 -5.88 -1.02 14.16
N ALA A 53 -5.18 0.02 14.60
CA ALA A 53 -3.72 0.11 14.42
C ALA A 53 -2.98 -1.12 15.00
N ALA A 54 -3.48 -1.67 16.10
CA ALA A 54 -2.89 -2.85 16.73
C ALA A 54 -2.99 -4.10 15.84
N GLU A 55 -3.99 -4.24 14.97
CA GLU A 55 -4.13 -5.38 14.06
C GLU A 55 -3.13 -5.33 12.91
N VAL A 56 -2.79 -4.14 12.42
CA VAL A 56 -2.03 -3.98 11.16
C VAL A 56 -0.56 -3.60 11.36
N VAL A 57 -0.22 -2.96 12.49
CA VAL A 57 1.15 -2.48 12.73
C VAL A 57 2.08 -3.65 13.07
N GLY A 58 3.06 -3.86 12.20
CA GLY A 58 4.19 -4.78 12.38
C GLY A 58 5.47 -4.11 12.88
N ARG A 59 6.50 -4.93 13.08
CA ARG A 59 7.81 -4.49 13.60
C ARG A 59 8.69 -3.84 12.53
N GLY A 60 8.38 -4.01 11.24
CA GLY A 60 9.24 -3.58 10.14
C GLY A 60 10.66 -4.10 10.34
N SER A 61 11.62 -3.17 10.42
CA SER A 61 13.05 -3.43 10.68
C SER A 61 13.36 -3.86 12.13
N ASN A 62 12.58 -4.78 12.70
CA ASN A 62 12.77 -5.41 14.01
C ASN A 62 12.84 -4.42 15.21
N ILE A 63 11.92 -3.46 15.27
CA ILE A 63 11.84 -2.53 16.41
C ILE A 63 11.49 -3.25 17.73
N SER A 64 11.91 -2.66 18.87
CA SER A 64 11.59 -3.14 20.22
C SER A 64 10.10 -3.07 20.54
N ASP A 65 9.66 -3.74 21.61
CA ASP A 65 8.26 -3.75 22.05
C ASP A 65 7.75 -2.35 22.44
N GLU A 66 8.61 -1.57 23.09
CA GLU A 66 8.32 -0.18 23.46
C GLU A 66 8.11 0.68 22.20
N ARG A 67 8.99 0.50 21.19
CA ARG A 67 8.86 1.18 19.89
C ARG A 67 7.65 0.70 19.11
N LEU A 68 7.28 -0.57 19.21
CA LEU A 68 6.07 -1.10 18.60
C LEU A 68 4.82 -0.47 19.21
N LYS A 69 4.74 -0.39 20.55
CA LYS A 69 3.65 0.30 21.26
C LYS A 69 3.56 1.77 20.85
N HIS A 70 4.70 2.45 20.75
CA HIS A 70 4.75 3.83 20.27
C HIS A 70 4.30 3.94 18.81
N LYS A 71 4.71 3.03 17.92
CA LYS A 71 4.29 3.03 16.50
C LYS A 71 2.77 2.83 16.37
N ILE A 72 2.17 1.94 17.16
CA ILE A 72 0.72 1.75 17.23
C ILE A 72 0.02 3.05 17.65
N ASP A 73 0.54 3.73 18.68
CA ASP A 73 0.01 5.02 19.14
C ASP A 73 0.12 6.11 18.05
N VAL A 74 1.25 6.19 17.35
CA VAL A 74 1.46 7.13 16.23
C VAL A 74 0.41 6.92 15.14
N VAL A 75 0.14 5.67 14.74
CA VAL A 75 -0.89 5.35 13.74
C VAL A 75 -2.28 5.72 14.26
N ASN A 76 -2.61 5.42 15.51
CA ASN A 76 -3.90 5.81 16.09
C ASN A 76 -4.10 7.32 16.08
N ARG A 77 -3.09 8.09 16.50
CA ARG A 77 -3.15 9.55 16.53
C ARG A 77 -3.23 10.16 15.12
N SER A 78 -2.56 9.57 14.12
CA SER A 78 -2.64 10.07 12.75
C SER A 78 -4.04 9.87 12.16
N LEU A 79 -4.66 8.71 12.37
CA LEU A 79 -6.02 8.41 11.93
C LEU A 79 -7.07 9.30 12.60
N GLU A 80 -6.89 9.56 13.89
CA GLU A 80 -7.79 10.45 14.66
C GLU A 80 -7.68 11.90 14.20
N ARG A 81 -6.45 12.41 14.05
CA ARG A 81 -6.19 13.76 13.50
C ARG A 81 -6.82 13.94 12.11
N ALA A 82 -6.77 12.90 11.28
CA ALA A 82 -7.31 12.91 9.92
C ALA A 82 -8.82 12.62 9.84
N ASN A 83 -9.49 12.38 10.97
CA ASN A 83 -10.90 11.96 11.02
C ASN A 83 -11.21 10.71 10.19
N LEU A 84 -10.29 9.73 10.20
CA LEU A 84 -10.39 8.49 9.42
C LEU A 84 -10.83 7.27 10.25
N LYS A 85 -10.83 7.35 11.59
CA LYS A 85 -11.21 6.21 12.46
C LYS A 85 -12.67 5.78 12.32
N GLU A 86 -13.57 6.72 12.08
CA GLU A 86 -15.03 6.49 12.07
C GLU A 86 -15.62 6.55 10.64
N ASN A 87 -14.77 6.75 9.64
CA ASN A 87 -15.20 6.82 8.26
C ASN A 87 -15.21 5.41 7.66
N GLU A 88 -16.39 4.84 7.43
CA GLU A 88 -16.53 3.48 6.90
C GLU A 88 -16.09 3.35 5.43
N SER A 89 -16.07 4.46 4.68
CA SER A 89 -15.72 4.45 3.26
C SER A 89 -14.98 5.75 2.89
N PRO A 90 -13.76 5.96 3.42
CA PRO A 90 -13.01 7.18 3.16
C PRO A 90 -12.55 7.23 1.71
N ASP A 91 -12.49 8.44 1.13
CA ASP A 91 -11.90 8.64 -0.19
C ASP A 91 -10.42 8.21 -0.14
N PRO A 92 -9.98 7.28 -1.01
CA PRO A 92 -8.61 6.75 -0.96
C PRO A 92 -7.55 7.82 -1.21
N LEU A 93 -7.84 8.87 -1.98
CA LEU A 93 -6.91 9.98 -2.18
C LEU A 93 -6.82 10.87 -0.95
N ILE A 94 -7.91 11.02 -0.18
CA ILE A 94 -7.86 11.69 1.12
C ILE A 94 -6.99 10.88 2.08
N VAL A 95 -7.20 9.56 2.16
CA VAL A 95 -6.36 8.66 2.98
C VAL A 95 -4.88 8.80 2.61
N LEU A 96 -4.54 8.72 1.31
CA LEU A 96 -3.16 8.91 0.83
C LEU A 96 -2.61 10.29 1.24
N SER A 97 -3.41 11.35 1.11
CA SER A 97 -2.96 12.70 1.43
C SER A 97 -2.67 12.92 2.92
N GLU A 98 -3.49 12.31 3.79
CA GLU A 98 -3.48 12.55 5.23
C GLU A 98 -2.50 11.65 5.99
N VAL A 99 -2.38 10.38 5.58
CA VAL A 99 -1.61 9.37 6.33
C VAL A 99 -0.69 8.50 5.47
N GLY A 100 -0.68 8.71 4.15
CA GLY A 100 0.15 7.97 3.22
C GLY A 100 1.55 8.56 2.98
N ALA A 101 2.20 8.07 1.92
CA ALA A 101 3.52 8.51 1.49
C ALA A 101 3.59 8.57 -0.05
N LEU A 102 4.50 9.39 -0.59
CA LEU A 102 4.62 9.61 -2.03
C LEU A 102 4.93 8.32 -2.78
N GLU A 103 5.84 7.48 -2.24
CA GLU A 103 6.16 6.20 -2.88
C GLU A 103 4.96 5.24 -2.94
N LEU A 104 4.06 5.28 -1.94
CA LEU A 104 2.85 4.45 -1.92
C LEU A 104 1.85 4.91 -2.98
N GLY A 105 1.72 6.23 -3.16
CA GLY A 105 0.92 6.83 -4.23
C GLY A 105 1.45 6.45 -5.61
N ALA A 106 2.76 6.57 -5.82
CA ALA A 106 3.42 6.20 -7.07
C ALA A 106 3.29 4.69 -7.37
N MET A 107 3.49 3.81 -6.38
CA MET A 107 3.26 2.38 -6.56
C MET A 107 1.80 2.06 -6.93
N ALA A 108 0.83 2.71 -6.27
CA ALA A 108 -0.58 2.55 -6.62
C ALA A 108 -0.86 3.01 -8.05
N GLY A 109 -0.28 4.14 -8.47
CA GLY A 109 -0.31 4.62 -9.85
C GLY A 109 0.22 3.60 -10.86
N ALA A 110 1.40 3.01 -10.58
CA ALA A 110 1.97 1.99 -11.46
C ALA A 110 1.04 0.77 -11.60
N MET A 111 0.39 0.35 -10.51
CA MET A 111 -0.60 -0.74 -10.55
C MET A 111 -1.86 -0.37 -11.34
N LEU A 112 -2.33 0.88 -11.25
CA LEU A 112 -3.44 1.38 -12.08
C LEU A 112 -3.09 1.34 -13.57
N SER A 113 -1.83 1.65 -13.94
CA SER A 113 -1.38 1.55 -15.33
C SER A 113 -1.41 0.11 -15.85
N ALA A 114 -1.07 -0.87 -15.01
CA ALA A 114 -1.13 -2.29 -15.35
C ALA A 114 -2.55 -2.70 -15.75
N GLY A 115 -3.56 -2.25 -14.99
CA GLY A 115 -4.96 -2.44 -15.36
C GLY A 115 -5.38 -1.70 -16.64
N ALA A 116 -4.92 -0.47 -16.85
CA ALA A 116 -5.22 0.29 -18.06
C ALA A 116 -4.59 -0.33 -19.32
N MET A 117 -3.41 -0.91 -19.19
CA MET A 117 -2.64 -1.52 -20.28
C MET A 117 -2.94 -3.03 -20.47
N ASN A 118 -3.82 -3.60 -19.63
CA ASN A 118 -4.12 -5.03 -19.59
C ASN A 118 -2.86 -5.92 -19.46
N LYS A 119 -1.92 -5.49 -18.61
CA LYS A 119 -0.65 -6.18 -18.38
C LYS A 119 -0.45 -6.48 -16.90
N PRO A 120 0.32 -7.52 -16.54
CA PRO A 120 0.54 -7.88 -15.15
C PRO A 120 1.50 -6.93 -14.42
N VAL A 121 1.31 -6.80 -13.11
CA VAL A 121 2.25 -6.19 -12.16
C VAL A 121 2.56 -7.15 -11.02
N LEU A 122 3.83 -7.36 -10.72
CA LEU A 122 4.29 -8.17 -9.59
C LEU A 122 4.33 -7.29 -8.33
N LEU A 123 3.66 -7.76 -7.28
CA LEU A 123 3.71 -7.15 -5.95
C LEU A 123 4.87 -7.74 -5.15
N ASP A 124 5.51 -6.93 -4.31
CA ASP A 124 6.58 -7.38 -3.42
C ASP A 124 6.02 -7.77 -2.04
N GLY A 125 6.27 -6.95 -1.01
CA GLY A 125 5.87 -7.18 0.38
C GLY A 125 4.79 -6.21 0.87
N PHE A 126 4.80 -5.97 2.18
CA PHE A 126 3.75 -5.26 2.92
C PHE A 126 3.43 -3.86 2.36
N LEU A 127 4.45 -3.11 1.95
CA LEU A 127 4.27 -1.77 1.41
C LEU A 127 3.54 -1.82 0.06
N SER A 128 3.96 -2.74 -0.81
CA SER A 128 3.29 -2.97 -2.10
C SER A 128 1.84 -3.44 -1.90
N TYR A 129 1.53 -4.22 -0.87
CA TYR A 129 0.17 -4.63 -0.55
C TYR A 129 -0.69 -3.45 -0.11
N SER A 130 -0.15 -2.57 0.73
CA SER A 130 -0.84 -1.33 1.08
C SER A 130 -1.11 -0.46 -0.16
N ALA A 131 -0.17 -0.37 -1.09
CA ALA A 131 -0.35 0.37 -2.34
C ALA A 131 -1.37 -0.33 -3.28
N ALA A 132 -1.39 -1.65 -3.32
CA ALA A 132 -2.36 -2.45 -4.07
C ALA A 132 -3.79 -2.24 -3.54
N LEU A 133 -3.96 -2.23 -2.21
CA LEU A 133 -5.22 -1.89 -1.57
C LEU A 133 -5.68 -0.48 -1.94
N LEU A 134 -4.76 0.49 -1.90
CA LEU A 134 -5.03 1.86 -2.30
C LEU A 134 -5.46 1.95 -3.77
N ALA A 135 -4.73 1.31 -4.68
CA ALA A 135 -5.05 1.26 -6.11
C ALA A 135 -6.43 0.64 -6.36
N ASN A 136 -6.75 -0.48 -5.70
CA ASN A 136 -8.04 -1.14 -5.86
C ASN A 136 -9.19 -0.37 -5.21
N SER A 137 -8.91 0.46 -4.20
CA SER A 137 -9.89 1.40 -3.64
C SER A 137 -10.16 2.57 -4.59
N ILE A 138 -9.14 3.05 -5.33
CA ILE A 138 -9.29 4.08 -6.36
C ILE A 138 -10.05 3.54 -7.58
N LYS A 139 -9.67 2.35 -8.05
CA LYS A 139 -10.28 1.69 -9.21
C LYS A 139 -10.53 0.21 -8.90
N PRO A 140 -11.72 -0.14 -8.42
CA PRO A 140 -12.09 -1.52 -8.17
C PRO A 140 -11.90 -2.40 -9.41
N GLY A 141 -11.29 -3.56 -9.22
CA GLY A 141 -11.01 -4.54 -10.28
C GLY A 141 -9.58 -4.49 -10.84
N VAL A 142 -8.78 -3.47 -10.51
CA VAL A 142 -7.36 -3.42 -10.89
C VAL A 142 -6.55 -4.57 -10.26
N VAL A 143 -7.02 -5.10 -9.12
CA VAL A 143 -6.41 -6.27 -8.47
C VAL A 143 -6.26 -7.49 -9.38
N ASN A 144 -7.11 -7.62 -10.41
CA ASN A 144 -7.04 -8.72 -11.38
C ASN A 144 -5.76 -8.72 -12.24
N TYR A 145 -5.00 -7.62 -12.22
CA TYR A 145 -3.72 -7.49 -12.92
C TYR A 145 -2.53 -7.62 -11.98
N MET A 146 -2.77 -7.79 -10.68
CA MET A 146 -1.74 -7.88 -9.65
C MET A 146 -1.40 -9.35 -9.37
N ILE A 147 -0.10 -9.65 -9.34
CA ILE A 147 0.42 -10.97 -9.04
C ILE A 147 1.22 -10.88 -7.74
N PRO A 148 0.73 -11.44 -6.61
CA PRO A 148 1.47 -11.43 -5.35
C PRO A 148 2.71 -12.32 -5.43
N THR A 149 3.86 -11.86 -4.94
CA THR A 149 5.08 -12.70 -4.94
C THR A 149 5.21 -13.53 -3.68
N HIS A 150 5.42 -12.91 -2.51
CA HIS A 150 5.84 -13.60 -1.30
C HIS A 150 5.03 -13.22 -0.05
N LYS A 151 4.82 -14.16 0.87
CA LYS A 151 4.17 -13.85 2.15
C LYS A 151 5.12 -13.03 3.03
N SER A 152 4.92 -11.71 3.04
CA SER A 152 5.66 -10.81 3.92
C SER A 152 5.36 -11.13 5.39
N LYS A 153 6.40 -11.10 6.23
CA LYS A 153 6.27 -11.37 7.67
C LYS A 153 5.53 -10.26 8.45
N GLU A 154 5.26 -9.11 7.83
CA GLU A 154 4.59 -7.99 8.49
C GLU A 154 3.14 -8.34 8.84
N LYS A 155 2.72 -7.92 10.03
CA LYS A 155 1.45 -8.32 10.66
C LYS A 155 0.23 -8.05 9.79
N GLY A 156 0.14 -6.86 9.18
CA GLY A 156 -0.99 -6.47 8.36
C GLY A 156 -1.04 -7.09 6.96
N SER A 157 0.00 -7.81 6.52
CA SER A 157 0.07 -8.35 5.16
C SER A 157 -1.09 -9.29 4.85
N ARG A 158 -1.39 -10.23 5.77
CA ARG A 158 -2.47 -11.21 5.54
C ARG A 158 -3.84 -10.55 5.45
N ILE A 159 -4.08 -9.52 6.28
CA ILE A 159 -5.33 -8.76 6.28
C ILE A 159 -5.59 -8.14 4.89
N VAL A 160 -4.55 -7.56 4.29
CA VAL A 160 -4.66 -6.95 2.96
C VAL A 160 -4.84 -8.00 1.87
N LEU A 161 -4.04 -9.06 1.91
CA LEU A 161 -4.13 -10.16 0.95
C LEU A 161 -5.53 -10.80 0.95
N ASP A 162 -6.10 -11.05 2.13
CA ASP A 162 -7.47 -11.56 2.29
C ASP A 162 -8.51 -10.58 1.72
N ALA A 163 -8.37 -9.28 2.00
CA ALA A 163 -9.29 -8.26 1.49
C ALA A 163 -9.23 -8.11 -0.04
N LEU A 164 -8.08 -8.39 -0.65
CA LEU A 164 -7.85 -8.34 -2.09
C LEU A 164 -8.10 -9.69 -2.79
N GLY A 165 -8.33 -10.78 -2.05
CA GLY A 165 -8.47 -12.12 -2.60
C GLY A 165 -7.18 -12.65 -3.25
N LEU A 166 -6.02 -12.23 -2.76
CA LEU A 166 -4.70 -12.60 -3.28
C LEU A 166 -4.03 -13.64 -2.38
N ASP A 167 -3.38 -14.64 -2.98
CA ASP A 167 -2.58 -15.63 -2.25
C ASP A 167 -1.15 -15.69 -2.83
N PRO A 168 -0.11 -15.27 -2.08
CA PRO A 168 1.26 -15.27 -2.58
C PRO A 168 1.85 -16.68 -2.76
N TYR A 169 2.69 -16.85 -3.76
CA TYR A 169 3.27 -18.14 -4.14
C TYR A 169 4.48 -18.55 -3.30
N ILE A 170 5.22 -17.59 -2.75
CA ILE A 170 6.49 -17.83 -2.07
C ILE A 170 6.33 -17.59 -0.56
N ASP A 171 6.76 -18.55 0.26
CA ASP A 171 6.72 -18.44 1.73
C ASP A 171 8.11 -18.65 2.32
N ILE A 172 8.87 -17.55 2.43
CA ILE A 172 10.28 -17.55 2.86
C ILE A 172 10.57 -16.49 3.93
N ASN A 173 9.54 -16.02 4.64
CA ASN A 173 9.65 -15.06 5.75
C ASN A 173 10.41 -13.75 5.42
N MET A 174 10.25 -13.25 4.19
CA MET A 174 10.88 -12.00 3.73
C MET A 174 10.19 -10.74 4.29
N CYS A 175 10.98 -9.66 4.40
CA CYS A 175 10.56 -8.36 4.93
C CYS A 175 11.53 -7.21 4.60
N VAL A 176 12.27 -7.34 3.50
CA VAL A 176 13.29 -6.33 3.11
C VAL A 176 12.63 -5.15 2.39
N GLY A 177 11.64 -5.43 1.54
CA GLY A 177 10.68 -4.46 0.99
C GLY A 177 9.26 -4.69 1.49
#